data_AF-A0A0C3A637-F1
#
_entry.id   AF-A0A0C3A637-F1
#
_cell.length_a   1.000
_cell.length_b   1.000
_cell.length_c   1.000
_cell.angle_alpha   90.00
_cell.angle_beta   90.00
_cell.angle_gamma   90.00
#
_symmetry.space_group_name_H-M   'P 1'
#
loop_
_entity.id
_entity.type
_entity.pdbx_description
1 polymer ?
#
loop_
_entity_poly.entity_id
_entity_poly.type
_entity_poly.pdbx_seq_one_letter_code
_entity_poly.pdbx_strand_id
1 'polypeptide(L)' 'AFLASLILASKFMQDKCYSNRAWAKLSGLPPREIGRCERALGEALEWRLWVGKLPAAQSTSGRSLAKCR' A
#
# COMPACT_ATOMS: atom_id res chain seq x y z
N ALA A 1 -1.82 -9.04 -12.83
CA ALA A 1 -2.06 -8.98 -11.38
C ALA A 1 -0.79 -9.24 -10.57
N PHE A 2 -0.17 -10.43 -10.64
CA PHE A 2 0.97 -10.83 -9.79
C PHE A 2 2.20 -9.88 -9.85
N LEU A 3 2.63 -9.48 -11.05
CA LEU A 3 3.74 -8.54 -11.21
C LEU A 3 3.43 -7.18 -10.57
N ALA A 4 2.21 -6.67 -10.76
CA ALA A 4 1.81 -5.38 -10.20
C ALA A 4 1.80 -5.40 -8.68
N SER A 5 1.33 -6.49 -8.05
CA SER A 5 1.37 -6.64 -6.59
C SER A 5 2.81 -6.67 -6.07
N LEU A 6 3.72 -7.36 -6.77
CA LEU A 6 5.13 -7.41 -6.40
C LEU A 6 5.81 -6.04 -6.52
N ILE A 7 5.53 -5.31 -7.60
CA ILE A 7 6.06 -3.96 -7.83
C ILE A 7 5.54 -2.99 -6.77
N LEU A 8 4.24 -3.00 -6.52
CA LEU A 8 3.57 -2.11 -5.58
C LEU A 8 4.07 -2.37 -4.14
N ALA A 9 4.23 -3.65 -3.75
CA ALA A 9 4.82 -4.02 -2.46
C ALA A 9 6.30 -3.64 -2.34
N SER A 10 7.10 -3.86 -3.40
CA SER A 10 8.52 -3.46 -3.43
C SER A 10 8.67 -1.95 -3.32
N LYS A 11 7.80 -1.18 -3.98
CA LYS A 11 7.77 0.28 -3.90
C LYS A 11 7.32 0.80 -2.54
N PHE A 12 6.42 0.07 -1.89
CA PHE A 12 5.92 0.43 -0.57
C PHE A 12 6.94 0.17 0.54
N MET A 13 7.77 -0.88 0.42
CA MET A 13 8.72 -1.27 1.46
C MET A 13 10.14 -0.70 1.30
N GLN A 14 10.54 -0.23 0.10
CA GLN A 14 11.93 0.16 -0.17
C GLN A 14 12.02 1.56 -0.78
N ASP A 15 12.72 2.48 -0.12
CA ASP A 15 12.97 3.84 -0.63
C ASP A 15 13.77 3.88 -1.96
N LYS A 16 14.49 2.81 -2.30
CA LYS A 16 15.21 2.66 -3.58
C LYS A 16 14.48 1.71 -4.52
N CYS A 17 13.37 2.17 -5.08
CA CYS A 17 12.62 1.39 -6.06
C CYS A 17 13.36 1.33 -7.41
N TYR A 18 13.46 0.13 -8.00
CA TYR A 18 13.88 -0.01 -9.39
C TYR A 18 12.90 0.69 -10.34
N SER A 19 13.41 1.42 -11.32
CA SER A 19 12.58 2.12 -12.30
C SER A 19 11.66 1.17 -13.06
N ASN A 20 10.53 1.67 -13.58
CA ASN A 20 9.61 0.88 -14.40
C ASN A 20 10.30 0.27 -15.64
N ARG A 21 11.43 0.82 -16.10
CA ARG A 21 12.26 0.24 -17.17
C ARG A 21 12.97 -1.05 -16.74
N ALA A 22 13.40 -1.15 -15.49
CA ALA A 22 14.03 -2.38 -14.98
C ALA A 22 12.98 -3.49 -14.83
N TRP A 23 11.81 -3.17 -14.30
CA TRP A 23 10.68 -4.10 -14.25
C TRP A 23 10.18 -4.51 -15.63
N ALA A 24 10.23 -3.61 -16.62
CA ALA A 24 9.92 -3.91 -18.02
C ALA A 24 10.89 -4.95 -18.60
N LYS A 25 12.19 -4.81 -18.33
CA LYS A 25 13.20 -5.80 -18.74
C LYS A 25 12.99 -7.15 -18.06
N LEU A 26 12.65 -7.16 -16.76
CA LEU A 26 12.41 -8.40 -16.00
C LEU A 26 11.14 -9.13 -16.42
N SER A 27 10.08 -8.40 -16.74
CA SER A 27 8.78 -8.98 -17.09
C SER A 27 8.58 -9.19 -18.60
N GLY A 28 9.45 -8.65 -19.44
CA GLY A 28 9.28 -8.66 -20.90
C GLY A 28 8.12 -7.78 -21.38
N LEU A 29 7.52 -6.96 -20.51
CA LEU A 29 6.37 -6.13 -20.82
C LEU A 29 6.79 -4.68 -21.12
N PRO A 30 6.02 -3.95 -21.96
CA PRO A 30 6.25 -2.52 -22.16
C PRO A 30 6.18 -1.76 -20.83
N PRO A 31 7.04 -0.74 -20.61
CA PRO A 31 7.00 0.08 -19.40
C PRO A 31 5.64 0.76 -19.15
N ARG A 32 4.87 0.99 -20.21
CA ARG A 32 3.51 1.53 -20.14
C ARG A 32 2.52 0.57 -19.48
N GLU A 33 2.62 -0.73 -19.79
CA GLU A 33 1.74 -1.76 -19.24
C GLU A 33 1.99 -1.97 -17.74
N ILE A 34 3.25 -1.89 -17.32
CA ILE A 34 3.62 -1.94 -15.90
C ILE A 34 2.97 -0.81 -15.12
N GLY A 35 3.09 0.43 -15.59
CA GLY A 35 2.49 1.58 -14.91
C GLY A 35 0.97 1.52 -14.87
N ARG A 36 0.33 0.96 -15.91
CA ARG A 36 -1.12 0.71 -15.93
C ARG A 36 -1.53 -0.31 -14.89
N CYS A 37 -0.84 -1.45 -14.82
CA CYS A 37 -1.17 -2.49 -13.87
C CYS A 37 -0.93 -2.05 -12.42
N GLU A 38 0.14 -1.28 -12.17
CA GLU A 38 0.42 -0.71 -10.86
C GLU A 38 -0.67 0.26 -10.42
N ARG A 39 -1.08 1.21 -11.28
CA ARG A 39 -2.19 2.12 -10.97
C ARG A 39 -3.51 1.38 -10.78
N ALA A 40 -3.85 0.47 -11.68
CA ALA A 40 -5.09 -0.30 -11.57
C ALA A 40 -5.16 -1.09 -10.26
N LEU A 41 -4.04 -1.66 -9.81
CA LEU A 41 -3.97 -2.36 -8.53
C LEU A 41 -3.97 -1.39 -7.33
N GLY A 42 -3.25 -0.28 -7.43
CA GLY A 42 -3.23 0.75 -6.38
C GLY A 42 -4.62 1.34 -6.14
N GLU A 43 -5.35 1.66 -7.21
CA GLU A 43 -6.75 2.10 -7.16
C GLU A 43 -7.66 1.02 -6.57
N ALA A 44 -7.51 -0.24 -6.99
CA ALA A 44 -8.29 -1.36 -6.45
C ALA A 44 -8.03 -1.61 -4.95
N LEU A 45 -6.86 -1.23 -4.45
CA LEU A 45 -6.50 -1.29 -3.03
C LEU A 45 -6.77 0.02 -2.28
N GLU A 46 -7.34 1.03 -2.93
CA GLU A 46 -7.52 2.40 -2.41
C GLU A 46 -6.23 2.99 -1.82
N TRP A 47 -5.07 2.57 -2.33
CA TRP A 47 -3.75 2.91 -1.81
C TRP A 47 -3.54 2.56 -0.32
N ARG A 48 -4.37 1.68 0.25
CA ARG A 48 -4.31 1.22 1.66
C ARG A 48 -3.32 0.07 1.83
N LEU A 49 -2.05 0.35 1.54
CA LEU A 49 -0.95 -0.62 1.56
C LEU A 49 -0.40 -0.90 2.97
N TRP A 50 -0.69 -0.01 3.93
CA TRP A 50 -0.21 -0.14 5.30
C TRP A 50 -0.96 -1.23 6.06
N VAL A 51 -0.25 -2.31 6.39
CA VAL A 51 -0.73 -3.41 7.24
C VAL A 51 -0.04 -3.32 8.61
N GLY A 52 -0.26 -2.23 9.33
CA GLY A 52 0.19 -2.08 10.72
C GLY A 52 -1.01 -2.00 11.66
N LYS A 53 -0.77 -2.12 12.98
CA LYS A 53 -1.79 -1.81 13.99
C LYS A 53 -2.21 -0.36 13.76
N LEU A 54 -3.41 -0.13 13.22
CA LEU A 54 -3.98 1.23 13.21
C LEU A 54 -3.84 1.77 14.64
N PRO A 55 -3.42 3.03 14.84
CA PRO A 55 -3.55 3.63 16.17
C PRO A 55 -4.99 3.40 16.56
N ALA A 56 -5.20 2.65 17.65
CA ALA A 56 -6.51 2.16 18.06
C ALA A 56 -7.49 3.30 17.85
N ALA A 57 -8.41 3.15 16.89
CA ALA A 57 -9.43 4.14 16.63
C ALA A 57 -10.02 4.43 18.00
N GLN A 58 -9.78 5.64 18.51
CA GLN A 58 -10.22 6.00 19.85
C GLN A 58 -11.72 5.85 19.80
N SER A 59 -12.21 4.76 20.36
CA SER A 59 -13.61 4.56 20.67
C SER A 59 -13.96 5.70 21.61
N THR A 60 -14.45 6.81 21.07
CA THR A 60 -15.04 7.91 21.83
C THR A 60 -16.38 7.42 22.37
N SER A 61 -16.34 6.40 23.23
CA SER A 61 -17.47 6.01 24.05
C SER A 61 -17.50 6.97 25.23
N GLY A 62 -18.49 7.85 25.21
CA GLY A 62 -18.60 8.96 26.14
C GLY A 62 -18.77 8.57 27.61
N ARG A 63 -18.41 9.55 28.45
CA ARG A 63 -18.96 9.87 29.79
C ARG A 63 -19.11 8.73 30.81
N SER A 64 -18.42 8.85 31.95
CA SER A 64 -19.00 9.28 33.25
C SER A 64 -18.25 8.71 34.48
N LEU A 65 -17.90 9.64 35.38
CA LEU A 65 -18.01 9.60 36.85
C LEU A 65 -17.07 8.76 37.76
N ALA A 66 -16.66 9.50 38.80
CA ALA A 66 -16.39 9.11 40.19
C ALA A 66 -15.08 8.39 40.53
N LYS A 67 -14.11 9.16 41.06
CA LYS A 67 -13.08 8.63 41.96
C LYS A 67 -13.54 8.90 43.41
N CYS A 68 -13.99 7.84 44.07
CA CYS A 68 -14.16 7.81 45.53
C CYS A 68 -12.89 7.28 46.21
N ARG A 69 -12.72 7.78 47.44
CA ARG A 69 -11.72 7.47 48.49
C ARG A 69 -10.34 8.10 48.33
#